data_AF-K3UEH5-F1
#
_entry.id   AF-K3UEH5-F1
#
_cell.length_a   1.000
_cell.length_b   1.000
_cell.length_c   1.000
_cell.angle_alpha   90.00
_cell.angle_beta   90.00
_cell.angle_gamma   90.00
#
_symmetry.space_group_name_H-M   'P 1'
#
loop_
_entity.id
_entity.type
_entity.pdbx_description
1 polymer ?
#
loop_
_entity_poly.entity_id
_entity_poly.type
_entity_poly.pdbx_seq_one_letter_code
_entity_poly.pdbx_strand_id
1 'polypeptide(L)'
;MASNSIFRELPRDIAAVVFHGKSYIFFVNSNHELCYLRSPQGSNKDFEHHIVEVKNGNLKVKCGSRQVAAMAWMGDKQQEIRIYCVAPEDGQCEKRGYIQEVAFNRANGWELGTLGYDDPKQWIDSDASLSSCALVWPDKPNQPDLSLFVSGKDQRGCPKVARYFYDWHTNSGTWVEDGVISKKVSNW
;
A
#
# COMPACT_ATOMS: atom_id res chain seq x y z
N MET A 1 10.62 7.63 30.83
CA MET A 1 9.40 6.85 30.52
C MET A 1 8.62 7.61 29.45
N ALA A 2 8.82 7.29 28.17
CA ALA A 2 8.10 7.94 27.07
C ALA A 2 6.75 7.22 26.89
N SER A 3 5.68 7.83 27.36
CA SER A 3 4.35 7.23 27.38
C SER A 3 3.67 7.27 26.01
N ASN A 4 3.45 6.08 25.41
CA ASN A 4 2.23 5.64 24.71
C ASN A 4 1.34 6.67 23.97
N SER A 5 1.91 7.64 23.23
CA SER A 5 1.11 8.59 22.46
C SER A 5 0.75 8.11 21.04
N ILE A 6 1.33 7.01 20.57
CA ILE A 6 1.18 6.48 19.20
C ILE A 6 -0.19 5.80 18.98
N PHE A 7 -0.84 5.34 20.05
CA PHE A 7 -2.11 4.60 20.01
C PHE A 7 -3.27 5.36 20.65
N ARG A 8 -3.28 6.69 20.61
CA ARG A 8 -4.41 7.46 21.17
C ARG A 8 -5.73 7.19 20.45
N GLU A 9 -5.66 6.73 19.20
CA GLU A 9 -6.80 6.33 18.40
C GLU A 9 -6.55 4.94 17.79
N LEU A 10 -7.63 4.19 17.57
CA LEU A 10 -7.57 2.92 16.84
C LEU A 10 -7.15 3.18 15.38
N PRO A 11 -6.36 2.28 14.77
CA PRO A 11 -6.12 2.33 13.34
C PRO A 11 -7.44 2.34 12.57
N ARG A 12 -7.56 3.24 11.60
CA ARG A 12 -8.79 3.39 10.82
C ARG A 12 -8.94 2.33 9.72
N ASP A 13 -7.82 1.73 9.34
CA ASP A 13 -7.73 0.68 8.34
C ASP A 13 -6.46 -0.16 8.60
N ILE A 14 -6.47 -1.41 8.14
CA ILE A 14 -5.34 -2.32 8.24
C ILE A 14 -5.20 -3.15 6.97
N ALA A 15 -3.96 -3.45 6.59
CA ALA A 15 -3.67 -4.46 5.57
C ALA A 15 -2.77 -5.54 6.17
N ALA A 16 -3.08 -6.80 5.93
CA ALA A 16 -2.29 -7.90 6.46
C ALA A 16 -1.75 -8.78 5.33
N VAL A 17 -0.50 -9.23 5.49
CA VAL A 17 0.12 -10.25 4.64
C VAL A 17 0.78 -11.30 5.49
N VAL A 18 0.81 -12.54 5.00
CA VAL A 18 1.58 -13.62 5.59
C VAL A 18 2.72 -13.96 4.64
N PHE A 19 3.95 -13.94 5.15
CA PHE A 19 5.13 -14.23 4.37
C PHE A 19 6.16 -14.99 5.21
N HIS A 20 6.61 -16.16 4.73
CA HIS A 20 7.54 -17.06 5.44
C HIS A 20 7.12 -17.37 6.89
N GLY A 21 5.84 -17.66 7.09
CA GLY A 21 5.31 -17.98 8.43
C GLY A 21 5.31 -16.80 9.41
N LYS A 22 5.54 -15.57 8.92
CA LYS A 22 5.33 -14.35 9.68
C LYS A 22 4.14 -13.58 9.15
N SER A 23 3.33 -13.04 10.06
CA SER A 23 2.27 -12.09 9.73
C SER A 23 2.81 -10.67 9.88
N TYR A 24 2.49 -9.82 8.91
CA TYR A 24 2.74 -8.39 8.95
C TYR A 24 1.41 -7.67 8.84
N ILE A 25 1.12 -6.76 9.76
CA ILE A 25 -0.12 -5.98 9.79
C ILE A 25 0.26 -4.52 9.65
N PHE A 26 -0.02 -3.92 8.50
CA PHE A 26 0.27 -2.54 8.15
C PHE A 26 -0.88 -1.63 8.51
N PHE A 27 -0.58 -0.44 9.01
CA PHE A 27 -1.57 0.56 9.39
C PHE A 27 -0.96 1.96 9.47
N VAL A 28 -1.81 2.99 9.52
CA VAL A 28 -1.40 4.38 9.77
C VAL A 28 -1.74 4.74 11.21
N ASN A 29 -0.76 5.26 11.95
CA ASN A 29 -0.94 5.64 13.36
C ASN A 29 -1.51 7.08 13.51
N SER A 30 -1.73 7.51 14.76
CA SER A 30 -2.27 8.85 15.05
C SER A 30 -1.32 10.01 14.70
N ASN A 31 -0.03 9.74 14.51
CA ASN A 31 0.96 10.72 14.07
C ASN A 31 1.07 10.81 12.54
N HIS A 32 0.21 10.08 11.81
CA HIS A 32 0.26 10.00 10.34
C HIS A 32 1.55 9.35 9.83
N GLU A 33 1.98 8.28 10.51
CA GLU A 33 3.13 7.47 10.11
C GLU A 33 2.64 6.08 9.66
N LEU A 34 3.21 5.57 8.57
CA LEU A 34 2.98 4.19 8.14
C LEU A 34 3.77 3.25 9.08
N CYS A 35 3.06 2.33 9.72
CA CYS A 35 3.58 1.42 10.71
C CYS A 35 3.25 -0.03 10.35
N TYR A 36 3.94 -0.98 10.98
CA TYR A 36 3.54 -2.38 10.94
C TYR A 36 3.77 -3.12 12.26
N LEU A 37 2.89 -4.07 12.52
CA LEU A 37 3.07 -5.10 13.54
C LEU A 37 3.64 -6.35 12.87
N ARG A 38 4.68 -6.93 13.46
CA ARG A 38 5.29 -8.19 12.98
C ARG A 38 5.04 -9.30 13.99
N SER A 39 4.52 -10.44 13.52
CA SER A 39 4.32 -11.59 14.39
C SER A 39 5.67 -12.06 14.96
N PRO A 40 5.70 -12.47 16.23
CA PRO A 40 6.91 -13.01 16.85
C PRO A 40 7.27 -14.38 16.24
N GLN A 41 8.46 -14.87 16.58
CA GLN A 41 8.77 -16.30 16.42
C GLN A 41 8.16 -17.08 17.60
N GLY A 42 7.24 -18.02 17.30
CA GLY A 42 6.53 -18.84 18.30
C GLY A 42 5.13 -18.32 18.63
N SER A 43 4.34 -19.09 19.40
CA SER A 43 2.88 -18.91 19.48
C SER A 43 2.33 -18.03 20.60
N ASN A 44 3.13 -17.45 21.50
CA ASN A 44 2.62 -16.77 22.72
C ASN A 44 3.32 -15.43 23.04
N LYS A 45 3.74 -14.68 22.03
CA LYS A 45 4.36 -13.36 22.24
C LYS A 45 3.53 -12.27 21.55
N ASP A 46 3.65 -11.05 22.05
CA ASP A 46 3.05 -9.89 21.41
C ASP A 46 3.74 -9.59 20.08
N PHE A 47 3.00 -8.95 19.17
CA PHE A 47 3.57 -8.49 17.91
C PHE A 47 4.55 -7.33 18.17
N GLU A 48 5.65 -7.32 17.43
CA GLU A 48 6.64 -6.25 17.47
C GLU A 48 6.17 -5.07 16.63
N HIS A 49 6.16 -3.87 17.22
CA HIS A 49 5.79 -2.64 16.54
C HIS A 49 6.99 -2.01 15.81
N HIS A 50 6.76 -1.57 14.58
CA HIS A 50 7.76 -0.91 13.75
C HIS A 50 7.15 0.28 12.99
N ILE A 51 7.94 1.33 12.80
CA ILE A 51 7.65 2.42 11.86
C ILE A 51 8.34 2.10 10.53
N VAL A 52 7.69 2.36 9.41
CA VAL A 52 8.28 2.17 8.07
C VAL A 52 9.22 3.34 7.77
N GLU A 53 10.52 3.05 7.76
CA GLU A 53 11.58 4.03 7.46
C GLU A 53 12.15 3.77 6.07
N VAL A 54 11.85 4.65 5.10
CA VAL A 54 12.39 4.55 3.74
C VAL A 54 13.82 5.08 3.69
N LYS A 55 14.73 4.35 3.03
CA LYS A 55 16.16 4.74 2.95
C LYS A 55 16.39 6.01 2.14
N ASN A 56 15.66 6.17 1.05
CA ASN A 56 15.79 7.27 0.10
C ASN A 56 14.43 7.90 -0.15
N GLY A 57 14.32 9.21 0.08
CA GLY A 57 13.08 9.97 -0.11
C GLY A 57 12.36 10.28 1.19
N ASN A 58 11.17 10.88 1.07
CA ASN A 58 10.33 11.26 2.20
C ASN A 58 8.98 10.56 2.06
N LEU A 59 8.76 9.53 2.87
CA LEU A 59 7.46 8.88 3.00
C LEU A 59 6.49 9.85 3.66
N LYS A 60 5.40 10.18 2.96
CA LYS A 60 4.38 11.09 3.47
C LYS A 60 3.06 10.34 3.53
N VAL A 61 2.40 10.38 4.68
CA VAL A 61 1.04 9.83 4.81
C VAL A 61 0.08 10.96 5.11
N LYS A 62 -1.03 10.98 4.38
CA LYS A 62 -2.06 11.99 4.48
C LYS A 62 -2.77 11.86 5.83
N CYS A 63 -2.96 12.98 6.52
CA CYS A 63 -3.67 12.99 7.79
C CYS A 63 -5.06 12.37 7.65
N GLY A 64 -5.43 11.52 8.60
CA GLY A 64 -6.75 10.90 8.65
C GLY A 64 -7.05 9.89 7.54
N SER A 65 -6.06 9.56 6.69
CA SER A 65 -6.13 8.51 5.68
C SER A 65 -6.63 7.19 6.30
N ARG A 66 -7.47 6.49 5.54
CA ARG A 66 -8.08 5.20 5.91
C ARG A 66 -7.79 4.14 4.86
N GLN A 67 -6.71 4.30 4.13
CA GLN A 67 -6.44 3.53 2.93
C GLN A 67 -5.06 2.91 3.05
N VAL A 68 -5.04 1.63 3.38
CA VAL A 68 -3.84 0.80 3.35
C VAL A 68 -4.14 -0.48 2.60
N ALA A 69 -3.32 -0.82 1.62
CA ALA A 69 -3.33 -2.14 1.00
C ALA A 69 -1.92 -2.71 1.01
N ALA A 70 -1.79 -4.03 1.07
CA ALA A 70 -0.50 -4.68 1.05
C ALA A 70 -0.56 -6.00 0.30
N MET A 71 0.54 -6.34 -0.35
CA MET A 71 0.76 -7.62 -1.03
C MET A 71 2.17 -8.10 -0.74
N ALA A 72 2.37 -9.42 -0.75
CA ALA A 72 3.67 -10.03 -0.53
C ALA A 72 3.86 -11.23 -1.45
N TRP A 73 5.09 -11.43 -1.93
CA TRP A 73 5.46 -12.59 -2.74
C TRP A 73 6.96 -12.92 -2.60
N MET A 74 7.32 -14.10 -3.09
CA MET A 74 8.71 -14.52 -3.22
C MET A 74 9.25 -14.03 -4.57
N GLY A 75 9.92 -12.88 -4.58
CA GLY A 75 10.67 -12.42 -5.75
C GLY A 75 12.15 -12.81 -5.70
N ASP A 76 12.92 -12.37 -6.70
CA ASP A 76 14.37 -12.59 -6.79
C ASP A 76 15.15 -12.15 -5.56
N LYS A 77 14.66 -11.12 -4.85
CA LYS A 77 15.28 -10.60 -3.62
C LYS A 77 14.77 -11.29 -2.35
N GLN A 78 14.24 -12.51 -2.49
CA GLN A 78 13.74 -13.43 -1.45
C GLN A 78 12.48 -12.98 -0.71
N GLN A 79 12.31 -11.70 -0.43
CA GLN A 79 11.13 -11.17 0.21
C GLN A 79 10.74 -9.90 -0.52
N GLU A 80 9.56 -9.88 -1.10
CA GLU A 80 9.00 -8.69 -1.70
C GLU A 80 7.68 -8.38 -1.00
N ILE A 81 7.59 -7.18 -0.43
CA ILE A 81 6.33 -6.63 0.07
C ILE A 81 6.11 -5.31 -0.66
N ARG A 82 4.86 -5.03 -1.04
CA ARG A 82 4.42 -3.71 -1.46
C ARG A 82 3.29 -3.27 -0.55
N ILE A 83 3.36 -2.02 -0.11
CA ILE A 83 2.31 -1.35 0.66
C ILE A 83 1.86 -0.15 -0.15
N TYR A 84 0.56 0.07 -0.20
CA TYR A 84 -0.05 1.25 -0.79
C TYR A 84 -0.70 2.06 0.31
N CYS A 85 -0.32 3.32 0.39
CA CYS A 85 -0.92 4.29 1.30
C CYS A 85 -1.23 5.57 0.54
N VAL A 86 -1.71 6.59 1.25
CA VAL A 86 -2.13 7.85 0.63
C VAL A 86 -1.20 8.94 1.07
N ALA A 87 -0.53 9.58 0.12
CA ALA A 87 0.28 10.75 0.34
C ALA A 87 -0.54 12.04 0.11
N PRO A 88 -0.28 13.10 0.88
CA PRO A 88 -0.92 14.39 0.68
C PRO A 88 -0.29 15.17 -0.48
N GLU A 89 -1.12 15.82 -1.29
CA GLU A 89 -0.69 16.83 -2.27
C GLU A 89 0.17 17.90 -1.59
N ASP A 90 1.40 18.10 -2.09
CA ASP A 90 2.39 19.05 -1.56
C ASP A 90 2.73 18.91 -0.07
N GLY A 91 2.39 17.79 0.58
CA GLY A 91 2.57 17.66 2.03
C GLY A 91 1.39 18.20 2.86
N GLN A 92 0.31 18.67 2.24
CA GLN A 92 -0.80 19.35 2.91
C GLN A 92 -2.00 18.41 3.13
N CYS A 93 -2.45 18.31 4.38
CA CYS A 93 -3.45 17.33 4.78
C CYS A 93 -4.87 17.64 4.32
N GLU A 94 -5.17 18.89 4.03
CA GLU A 94 -6.45 19.41 3.55
C GLU A 94 -6.63 19.25 2.03
N LYS A 95 -5.54 19.09 1.28
CA LYS A 95 -5.55 18.98 -0.18
C LYS A 95 -5.92 17.58 -0.67
N ARG A 96 -5.76 17.28 -1.97
CA ARG A 96 -6.05 15.94 -2.51
C ARG A 96 -5.05 14.90 -1.98
N GLY A 97 -5.44 13.63 -2.06
CA GLY A 97 -4.56 12.50 -1.78
C GLY A 97 -4.20 11.77 -3.07
N TYR A 98 -2.98 11.22 -3.12
CA TYR A 98 -2.57 10.32 -4.19
C TYR A 98 -2.00 9.02 -3.62
N ILE A 99 -2.09 7.94 -4.39
CA ILE A 99 -1.55 6.64 -4.00
C ILE A 99 -0.02 6.72 -3.98
N GLN A 100 0.58 6.28 -2.88
CA GLN A 100 2.02 6.12 -2.75
C GLN A 100 2.33 4.65 -2.45
N GLU A 101 3.20 4.06 -3.27
CA GLU A 101 3.76 2.73 -3.05
C GLU A 101 5.02 2.80 -2.19
N VAL A 102 5.12 1.86 -1.25
CA VAL A 102 6.28 1.61 -0.43
C VAL A 102 6.67 0.15 -0.60
N ALA A 103 7.88 -0.08 -1.08
CA ALA A 103 8.41 -1.39 -1.39
C ALA A 103 9.39 -1.85 -0.32
N PHE A 104 9.35 -3.13 0.03
CA PHE A 104 10.38 -3.77 0.84
C PHE A 104 11.01 -4.90 0.06
N ASN A 105 12.34 -4.98 0.17
CA ASN A 105 13.04 -6.23 -0.07
C ASN A 105 14.19 -6.47 0.91
N ARG A 106 14.66 -7.72 0.99
CA ARG A 106 15.68 -8.11 1.98
C ARG A 106 17.01 -7.36 1.78
N ALA A 107 17.37 -7.02 0.55
CA ALA A 107 18.63 -6.35 0.23
C ALA A 107 18.57 -4.84 0.54
N ASN A 108 17.46 -4.19 0.19
CA ASN A 108 17.32 -2.74 0.22
C ASN A 108 16.57 -2.24 1.45
N GLY A 109 15.86 -3.09 2.20
CA GLY A 109 14.92 -2.63 3.23
C GLY A 109 13.72 -1.93 2.59
N TRP A 110 13.16 -0.93 3.27
CA TRP A 110 12.05 -0.14 2.75
C TRP A 110 12.55 0.98 1.82
N GLU A 111 11.91 1.09 0.67
CA GLU A 111 12.15 2.10 -0.36
C GLU A 111 10.81 2.60 -0.93
N LEU A 112 10.80 3.78 -1.53
CA LEU A 112 9.63 4.23 -2.28
C LEU A 112 9.51 3.40 -3.56
N GLY A 113 8.29 2.96 -3.87
CA GLY A 113 7.98 2.31 -5.13
C GLY A 113 7.77 3.31 -6.26
N THR A 114 7.37 2.81 -7.43
CA THR A 114 7.18 3.64 -8.62
C THR A 114 5.79 4.28 -8.65
N LEU A 115 4.78 3.64 -8.04
CA LEU A 115 3.44 4.24 -7.96
C LEU A 115 3.42 5.46 -7.04
N GLY A 116 3.10 6.62 -7.61
CA GLY A 116 3.02 7.90 -6.90
C GLY A 116 4.36 8.64 -6.75
N TYR A 117 5.46 8.06 -7.23
CA TYR A 117 6.74 8.74 -7.36
C TYR A 117 6.82 9.53 -8.67
N ASP A 118 6.30 8.95 -9.76
CA ASP A 118 6.31 9.55 -11.10
C ASP A 118 5.07 10.43 -11.38
N ASP A 119 5.25 11.38 -12.31
CA ASP A 119 4.16 12.19 -12.89
C ASP A 119 3.59 11.42 -14.10
N PRO A 120 2.28 11.11 -14.16
CA PRO A 120 1.20 11.62 -13.32
C PRO A 120 0.98 10.88 -11.99
N LYS A 121 0.73 11.65 -10.93
CA LYS A 121 0.24 11.13 -9.66
C LYS A 121 -1.15 10.51 -9.81
N GLN A 122 -1.35 9.35 -9.19
CA GLN A 122 -2.65 8.68 -9.14
C GLN A 122 -3.50 9.23 -7.99
N TRP A 123 -4.28 10.26 -8.31
CA TRP A 123 -5.19 10.90 -7.36
C TRP A 123 -6.35 10.00 -6.98
N ILE A 124 -6.76 10.07 -5.71
CA ILE A 124 -7.87 9.29 -5.20
C ILE A 124 -8.89 10.15 -4.47
N ASP A 125 -10.12 9.63 -4.38
CA ASP A 125 -11.16 10.22 -3.55
C ASP A 125 -10.86 9.99 -2.06
N SER A 126 -11.32 10.91 -1.20
CA SER A 126 -11.06 10.85 0.24
C SER A 126 -11.65 9.63 0.94
N ASP A 127 -12.74 9.09 0.39
CA ASP A 127 -13.49 7.93 0.85
C ASP A 127 -13.18 6.65 0.06
N ALA A 128 -12.18 6.68 -0.81
CA ALA A 128 -11.72 5.51 -1.55
C ALA A 128 -11.28 4.37 -0.62
N SER A 129 -11.35 3.15 -1.10
CA SER A 129 -10.81 1.94 -0.47
C SER A 129 -9.78 1.33 -1.39
N LEU A 130 -8.74 0.75 -0.79
CA LEU A 130 -7.67 0.07 -1.51
C LEU A 130 -7.74 -1.43 -1.22
N SER A 131 -7.45 -2.23 -2.23
CA SER A 131 -7.19 -3.66 -2.07
C SER A 131 -6.14 -4.09 -3.07
N SER A 132 -5.29 -5.03 -2.71
CA SER A 132 -4.17 -5.41 -3.56
C SER A 132 -3.95 -6.92 -3.53
N CYS A 133 -3.53 -7.49 -4.64
CA CYS A 133 -3.16 -8.89 -4.74
C CYS A 133 -1.92 -9.10 -5.61
N ALA A 134 -1.21 -10.18 -5.32
CA ALA A 134 -0.10 -10.68 -6.12
C ALA A 134 -0.37 -12.14 -6.47
N LEU A 135 -0.23 -12.49 -7.74
CA LEU A 135 -0.30 -13.86 -8.22
C LEU A 135 1.07 -14.27 -8.76
N VAL A 136 1.68 -15.28 -8.14
CA VAL A 136 2.98 -15.81 -8.55
C VAL A 136 2.76 -17.05 -9.41
N TRP A 137 3.27 -17.00 -10.64
CA TRP A 137 3.20 -18.13 -11.56
C TRP A 137 4.43 -19.03 -11.40
N PRO A 138 4.27 -20.38 -11.39
CA PRO A 138 5.41 -21.30 -11.25
C PRO A 138 6.47 -21.17 -12.36
N ASP A 139 6.05 -20.83 -13.58
CA ASP A 139 6.92 -20.65 -14.75
C ASP A 139 7.55 -19.25 -14.81
N LYS A 140 7.02 -18.29 -14.05
CA LYS A 140 7.50 -16.90 -13.98
C LYS A 140 7.51 -16.37 -12.54
N PRO A 141 8.27 -17.00 -11.62
CA PRO A 141 8.24 -16.64 -10.20
C PRO A 141 8.70 -15.19 -9.92
N ASN A 142 9.49 -14.63 -10.85
CA ASN A 142 10.09 -13.31 -10.73
C ASN A 142 9.27 -12.20 -11.41
N GLN A 143 8.17 -12.55 -12.07
CA GLN A 143 7.26 -11.61 -12.73
C GLN A 143 5.83 -11.93 -12.28
N PRO A 144 5.53 -11.76 -10.98
CA PRO A 144 4.18 -11.97 -10.50
C PRO A 144 3.22 -10.97 -11.12
N ASP A 145 1.97 -11.39 -11.33
CA ASP A 145 0.91 -10.46 -11.69
C ASP A 145 0.50 -9.68 -10.44
N LEU A 146 0.82 -8.40 -10.41
CA LEU A 146 0.47 -7.49 -9.32
C LEU A 146 -0.76 -6.67 -9.73
N SER A 147 -1.73 -6.54 -8.83
CA SER A 147 -2.90 -5.70 -9.04
C SER A 147 -3.26 -4.92 -7.79
N LEU A 148 -3.57 -3.63 -7.99
CA LEU A 148 -4.14 -2.73 -7.00
C LEU A 148 -5.52 -2.30 -7.48
N PHE A 149 -6.52 -2.47 -6.64
CA PHE A 149 -7.90 -2.08 -6.86
C PHE A 149 -8.22 -0.86 -6.01
N VAL A 150 -8.90 0.10 -6.62
CA VAL A 150 -9.20 1.40 -6.01
C VAL A 150 -10.66 1.72 -6.25
N SER A 151 -11.45 1.84 -5.17
CA SER A 151 -12.79 2.39 -5.28
C SER A 151 -12.75 3.92 -5.38
N GLY A 152 -13.78 4.51 -5.99
CA GLY A 152 -13.89 5.96 -6.09
C GLY A 152 -15.07 6.37 -6.96
N LYS A 153 -14.97 7.54 -7.57
CA LYS A 153 -15.97 8.14 -8.46
C LYS A 153 -15.35 8.46 -9.81
N ASP A 154 -16.15 8.35 -10.86
CA ASP A 154 -15.75 8.83 -12.19
C ASP A 154 -15.94 10.36 -12.34
N GLN A 155 -15.65 10.89 -13.53
CA GLN A 155 -15.78 12.33 -13.81
C GLN A 155 -17.23 12.85 -13.66
N ARG A 156 -18.23 11.97 -13.62
CA ARG A 156 -19.65 12.31 -13.42
C ARG A 156 -20.09 12.08 -11.97
N GLY A 157 -19.17 11.69 -11.08
CA GLY A 157 -19.46 11.37 -9.69
C GLY A 157 -20.01 9.96 -9.46
N CYS A 158 -20.06 9.11 -10.50
CA CYS A 158 -20.62 7.76 -10.37
C CYS A 158 -19.60 6.82 -9.70
N PRO A 159 -20.03 6.01 -8.69
CA PRO A 159 -19.18 5.00 -8.07
C PRO A 159 -18.51 4.06 -9.09
N LYS A 160 -17.22 3.84 -8.91
CA LYS A 160 -16.39 2.98 -9.76
C LYS A 160 -15.40 2.17 -8.93
N VAL A 161 -14.90 1.10 -9.53
CA VAL A 161 -13.66 0.43 -9.11
C VAL A 161 -12.71 0.39 -10.30
N ALA A 162 -11.51 0.94 -10.11
CA ALA A 162 -10.42 0.89 -11.08
C ALA A 162 -9.41 -0.20 -10.68
N ARG A 163 -8.73 -0.78 -11.67
CA ARG A 163 -7.54 -1.63 -11.45
C ARG A 163 -6.31 -0.96 -12.03
N TYR A 164 -5.26 -0.98 -11.23
CA TYR A 164 -3.89 -0.73 -11.66
C TYR A 164 -3.17 -2.07 -11.63
N PHE A 165 -2.45 -2.42 -12.68
CA PHE A 165 -1.61 -3.61 -12.73
C PHE A 165 -0.17 -3.23 -13.04
N TYR A 166 0.76 -4.06 -12.59
CA TYR A 166 2.17 -3.85 -12.86
C TYR A 166 2.55 -4.53 -14.17
N ASP A 167 2.89 -3.75 -15.19
CA ASP A 167 3.33 -4.24 -16.49
C ASP A 167 4.85 -4.42 -16.48
N TRP A 168 5.30 -5.68 -16.45
CA TRP A 168 6.72 -6.04 -16.51
C TRP A 168 7.37 -5.84 -17.89
N HIS A 169 6.58 -5.65 -18.95
CA HIS A 169 7.09 -5.58 -20.33
C HIS A 169 7.64 -4.19 -20.70
N THR A 170 7.35 -3.15 -19.93
CA THR A 170 7.76 -1.76 -20.22
C THR A 170 8.77 -1.26 -19.18
N ASN A 171 9.96 -0.82 -19.63
CA ASN A 171 10.97 -0.08 -18.84
C ASN A 171 11.24 -0.59 -17.41
N SER A 172 11.56 -1.88 -17.24
CA SER A 172 11.83 -2.50 -15.93
C SER A 172 10.61 -2.61 -14.99
N GLY A 173 9.41 -2.36 -15.51
CA GLY A 173 8.15 -2.47 -14.80
C GLY A 173 7.50 -1.12 -14.53
N THR A 174 6.24 -0.94 -14.90
CA THR A 174 5.47 0.27 -14.56
C THR A 174 4.03 -0.05 -14.18
N TRP A 175 3.42 0.81 -13.37
CA TRP A 175 2.01 0.70 -13.05
C TRP A 175 1.15 1.29 -14.17
N VAL A 176 0.22 0.48 -14.68
CA VAL A 176 -0.71 0.86 -15.75
C VAL A 176 -2.14 0.78 -15.23
N GLU A 177 -2.95 1.79 -15.53
CA GLU A 177 -4.40 1.72 -15.29
C GLU A 177 -5.04 0.85 -16.38
N ASP A 178 -5.65 -0.27 -15.97
CA ASP A 178 -6.43 -1.16 -16.84
C ASP A 178 -7.82 -0.57 -17.18
N GLY A 179 -8.24 0.44 -16.42
CA GLY A 179 -9.51 1.14 -16.55
C GLY A 179 -10.53 0.76 -15.46
N VAL A 180 -11.78 1.14 -15.70
CA VAL A 180 -12.89 0.90 -14.76
C VAL A 180 -13.45 -0.50 -14.95
N ILE A 181 -13.16 -1.40 -14.02
CA ILE A 181 -13.61 -2.80 -14.04
C ILE A 181 -15.13 -2.89 -13.92
N SER A 182 -15.73 -2.01 -13.11
CA SER A 182 -17.19 -1.94 -12.97
C SER A 182 -17.66 -0.51 -12.76
N LYS A 183 -18.54 -0.06 -13.66
CA LYS A 183 -19.40 1.13 -13.51
C LYS A 183 -20.77 0.78 -12.92
N LYS A 184 -21.03 -0.50 -12.63
CA LYS A 184 -22.31 -1.01 -12.12
C LYS A 184 -22.32 -1.16 -10.59
N VAL A 185 -21.24 -0.79 -9.90
CA VAL A 185 -21.17 -0.80 -8.43
C VAL A 185 -22.28 0.06 -7.83
N SER A 186 -22.73 1.09 -8.54
CA SER A 186 -23.87 1.95 -8.13
C SER A 186 -25.25 1.34 -8.32
N ASN A 187 -25.37 0.17 -8.97
CA ASN A 187 -26.65 -0.52 -9.21
C ASN A 187 -26.85 -1.74 -8.28
N TRP A 188 -25.99 -1.90 -7.26
CA TRP A 188 -26.09 -2.95 -6.24
C TRP A 188 -26.77 -2.44 -4.98
#